data_AF-A0A1L9AUR5-F1
#
_entry.id   AF-A0A1L9AUR5-F1
#
_cell.length_a   1.000
_cell.length_b   1.000
_cell.length_c   1.000
_cell.angle_alpha   90.00
_cell.angle_beta   90.00
_cell.angle_gamma   90.00
#
_symmetry.space_group_name_H-M   'P 1'
#
loop_
_entity.id
_entity.type
_entity.pdbx_description
1 polymer ?
#
loop_
_entity_poly.entity_id
_entity_poly.type
_entity_poly.pdbx_seq_one_letter_code
_entity_poly.pdbx_strand_id
1 'polypeptide(L)'
;MSPTPPPSTRTRLTKALLGFAIVATVVVVAIADVFNSTHLFNPRWPGHARFHIGMQFTTLLLVSLVSLGALTGPLDKAKAWLAALAPLTFWPGLLVAWFIPGTDVYATDELRQMGIPINIGLALLFIAVTLWGVWLASTPGKTARSTADAPRQIHAERRTAL
;
A
#
# COMPACT_ATOMS: atom_id res chain seq x y z
N MET A 1 -13.87 -5.49 31.52
CA MET A 1 -12.96 -5.24 30.38
C MET A 1 -12.80 -3.74 30.25
N SER A 2 -11.60 -3.20 30.42
CA SER A 2 -11.35 -1.78 30.17
C SER A 2 -11.40 -1.51 28.65
N PRO A 3 -12.06 -0.44 28.19
CA PRO A 3 -12.16 -0.13 26.76
C PRO A 3 -10.77 0.10 26.15
N THR A 4 -10.53 -0.44 24.96
CA THR A 4 -9.28 -0.23 24.23
C THR A 4 -9.18 1.25 23.84
N PRO A 5 -8.04 1.92 24.10
CA PRO A 5 -7.89 3.33 23.76
C PRO A 5 -8.03 3.55 22.24
N PRO A 6 -8.54 4.72 21.82
CA PRO A 6 -8.72 5.01 20.40
C PRO A 6 -7.38 5.00 19.65
N PRO A 7 -7.38 4.64 18.36
CA PRO A 7 -6.16 4.59 17.57
C PRO A 7 -5.52 5.98 17.45
N SER A 8 -4.18 6.01 17.40
CA SER A 8 -3.43 7.25 17.20
C SER A 8 -3.76 7.89 15.84
N THR A 9 -3.55 9.20 15.69
CA THR A 9 -3.70 9.89 14.40
C THR A 9 -2.82 9.28 13.32
N ARG A 10 -1.59 8.85 13.67
CA ARG A 10 -0.69 8.12 12.76
C ARG A 10 -1.34 6.83 12.29
N THR A 11 -1.87 6.02 13.20
CA THR A 11 -2.55 4.76 12.87
C THR A 11 -3.75 4.99 11.95
N ARG A 12 -4.57 6.02 12.22
CA ARG A 12 -5.71 6.38 11.35
C ARG A 12 -5.25 6.75 9.94
N LEU A 13 -4.21 7.59 9.82
CA LEU A 13 -3.63 7.97 8.54
C LEU A 13 -3.07 6.76 7.78
N THR A 14 -2.31 5.89 8.45
CA THR A 14 -1.79 4.66 7.83
C THR A 14 -2.92 3.80 7.26
N LYS A 15 -3.98 3.55 8.06
CA LYS A 15 -5.13 2.78 7.59
C LYS A 15 -5.85 3.45 6.42
N ALA A 16 -5.97 4.78 6.44
CA ALA A 16 -6.59 5.52 5.34
C ALA A 16 -5.76 5.41 4.05
N LEU A 17 -4.44 5.61 4.12
CA LEU A 17 -3.55 5.51 2.96
C LEU A 17 -3.56 4.10 2.34
N LEU A 18 -3.40 3.07 3.18
CA LEU A 18 -3.41 1.68 2.71
C LEU A 18 -4.78 1.26 2.21
N GLY A 19 -5.86 1.61 2.93
CA GLY A 19 -7.23 1.31 2.52
C GLY A 19 -7.58 1.97 1.20
N PHE A 20 -7.22 3.25 1.03
CA PHE A 20 -7.37 3.96 -0.24
C PHE A 20 -6.59 3.27 -1.35
N ALA A 21 -5.30 2.96 -1.15
CA ALA A 21 -4.48 2.31 -2.16
C ALA A 21 -5.06 0.95 -2.60
N ILE A 22 -5.53 0.11 -1.67
CA ILE A 22 -6.12 -1.19 -1.98
C ILE A 22 -7.41 -1.01 -2.81
N VAL A 23 -8.35 -0.19 -2.33
CA VAL A 23 -9.64 0.01 -3.01
C VAL A 23 -9.44 0.66 -4.37
N ALA A 24 -8.62 1.70 -4.45
CA ALA A 24 -8.33 2.39 -5.70
C ALA A 24 -7.62 1.46 -6.71
N THR A 25 -6.74 0.56 -6.26
CA THR A 25 -6.13 -0.45 -7.15
C THR A 25 -7.22 -1.32 -7.79
N VAL A 26 -8.12 -1.90 -6.99
CA VAL A 26 -9.22 -2.72 -7.52
C VAL A 26 -10.11 -1.93 -8.48
N VAL A 27 -10.51 -0.71 -8.10
CA VAL A 27 -11.42 0.11 -8.90
C VAL A 27 -10.79 0.53 -10.22
N VAL A 28 -9.54 1.01 -10.21
CA VAL A 28 -8.84 1.42 -11.42
C VAL A 28 -8.66 0.25 -12.37
N VAL A 29 -8.26 -0.93 -11.86
CA VAL A 29 -8.11 -2.13 -12.68
C VAL A 29 -9.44 -2.64 -13.20
N ALA A 30 -10.51 -2.58 -12.41
CA ALA A 30 -11.85 -2.94 -12.89
C ALA A 30 -12.29 -2.04 -14.06
N ILE A 31 -12.05 -0.73 -13.96
CA ILE A 31 -12.34 0.22 -15.04
C ILE A 31 -11.49 -0.10 -16.27
N ALA A 32 -10.19 -0.34 -16.10
CA ALA A 32 -9.25 -0.56 -17.18
C ALA A 32 -9.44 -1.91 -17.90
N ASP A 33 -9.68 -3.00 -17.16
CA ASP A 33 -9.67 -4.35 -17.70
C ASP A 33 -11.06 -4.95 -17.89
N VAL A 34 -12.00 -4.69 -16.98
CA VAL A 34 -13.32 -5.35 -16.96
C VAL A 34 -14.38 -4.51 -17.65
N PHE A 35 -14.44 -3.21 -17.34
CA PHE A 35 -15.41 -2.29 -17.91
C PHE A 35 -14.94 -1.59 -19.19
N ASN A 36 -13.77 -1.98 -19.69
CA ASN A 36 -13.23 -1.50 -20.97
C ASN A 36 -13.41 -2.57 -22.05
N SER A 37 -14.08 -2.20 -23.15
CA SER A 37 -14.32 -3.09 -24.29
C SER A 37 -13.04 -3.53 -25.02
N THR A 38 -11.93 -2.82 -24.81
CA THR A 38 -10.64 -3.12 -25.43
C THR A 38 -9.77 -4.13 -24.67
N HIS A 39 -10.20 -4.55 -23.47
CA HIS A 39 -9.45 -5.47 -22.61
C HIS A 39 -10.13 -6.84 -22.49
N LEU A 40 -10.70 -7.20 -21.33
CA LEU A 40 -11.22 -8.53 -21.03
C LEU A 40 -12.19 -9.05 -22.09
N PHE A 41 -13.00 -8.17 -22.69
CA PHE A 41 -14.00 -8.52 -23.68
C PHE A 41 -13.62 -8.16 -25.12
N ASN A 42 -12.34 -7.89 -25.40
CA ASN A 42 -11.87 -7.57 -26.74
C ASN A 42 -11.99 -8.77 -27.69
N PRO A 43 -12.81 -8.69 -28.76
CA PRO A 43 -13.02 -9.81 -29.68
C PRO A 43 -11.78 -10.12 -30.54
N ARG A 44 -10.81 -9.20 -30.62
CA ARG A 44 -9.56 -9.39 -31.38
C ARG A 44 -8.52 -10.22 -30.62
N TRP A 45 -8.69 -10.42 -29.31
CA TRP A 45 -7.77 -11.21 -28.49
C TRP A 45 -8.19 -12.68 -28.42
N PRO A 46 -7.24 -13.64 -28.49
CA PRO A 46 -7.54 -15.05 -28.28
C PRO A 46 -8.28 -15.28 -26.97
N GLY A 47 -9.20 -16.25 -26.96
CA GLY A 47 -9.97 -16.59 -25.75
C GLY A 47 -9.09 -16.88 -24.53
N HIS A 48 -7.91 -17.49 -24.74
CA HIS A 48 -6.96 -17.78 -23.67
C HIS A 48 -6.35 -16.51 -23.04
N ALA A 49 -6.06 -15.47 -23.82
CA ALA A 49 -5.55 -14.21 -23.28
C ALA A 49 -6.60 -13.53 -22.38
N ARG A 50 -7.88 -13.55 -22.81
CA ARG A 50 -9.01 -13.05 -22.01
C ARG A 50 -9.20 -13.86 -20.72
N PHE A 51 -9.02 -15.18 -20.77
CA PHE A 51 -9.04 -16.03 -19.59
C PHE A 51 -7.98 -15.61 -18.55
N HIS A 52 -6.75 -15.33 -18.98
CA HIS A 52 -5.68 -14.84 -18.09
C HIS A 52 -6.00 -13.48 -17.46
N ILE A 53 -6.65 -12.56 -18.19
CA ILE A 53 -7.06 -11.27 -17.62
C ILE A 53 -8.15 -11.47 -16.56
N GLY A 54 -9.15 -12.31 -16.84
CA GLY A 54 -10.18 -12.65 -15.84
C GLY A 54 -9.58 -13.29 -14.58
N MET A 55 -8.60 -14.18 -14.76
CA MET A 55 -7.84 -14.80 -13.67
C MET A 55 -7.01 -13.76 -12.89
N GLN A 56 -6.33 -12.84 -13.57
CA GLN A 56 -5.53 -11.77 -12.95
C GLN A 56 -6.41 -10.85 -12.10
N PHE A 57 -7.54 -10.39 -12.64
CA PHE A 57 -8.46 -9.53 -11.89
C PHE A 57 -9.08 -10.25 -10.68
N THR A 58 -9.45 -11.52 -10.84
CA THR A 58 -9.97 -12.34 -9.73
C THR A 58 -8.92 -12.52 -8.63
N THR A 59 -7.67 -12.78 -9.01
CA THR A 59 -6.55 -12.87 -8.07
C THR A 59 -6.35 -11.55 -7.32
N LEU A 60 -6.35 -10.42 -8.03
CA LEU A 60 -6.25 -9.09 -7.43
C LEU A 60 -7.37 -8.84 -6.41
N LEU A 61 -8.62 -9.21 -6.73
CA LEU A 61 -9.74 -9.10 -5.80
C LEU A 61 -9.52 -9.91 -4.52
N LEU A 62 -9.12 -11.18 -4.64
CA LEU A 62 -8.88 -12.05 -3.49
C LEU A 62 -7.74 -11.53 -2.60
N VAL A 63 -6.62 -11.11 -3.19
CA VAL A 63 -5.50 -10.50 -2.47
C VAL A 63 -5.92 -9.18 -1.81
N SER A 64 -6.76 -8.39 -2.46
CA SER A 64 -7.29 -7.14 -1.92
C SER A 64 -8.22 -7.36 -0.72
N LEU A 65 -9.02 -8.42 -0.72
CA LEU A 65 -9.85 -8.78 0.44
C LEU A 65 -8.98 -9.16 1.65
N VAL A 66 -7.92 -9.95 1.45
CA VAL A 66 -6.94 -10.26 2.51
C VAL A 66 -6.24 -8.99 3.01
N SER A 67 -5.84 -8.11 2.07
CA SER A 67 -5.18 -6.84 2.37
C SER A 67 -6.08 -5.90 3.20
N LEU A 68 -7.38 -5.81 2.87
CA LEU A 68 -8.35 -5.05 3.66
C LEU A 68 -8.58 -5.69 5.03
N GLY A 69 -8.65 -7.02 5.11
CA GLY A 69 -8.74 -7.77 6.36
C GLY A 69 -7.59 -7.43 7.32
N ALA A 70 -6.38 -7.21 6.80
CA ALA A 70 -5.22 -6.82 7.60
C ALA A 70 -5.36 -5.43 8.27
N LEU A 71 -6.22 -4.55 7.74
CA LEU A 71 -6.49 -3.23 8.34
C LEU A 71 -7.49 -3.30 9.51
N THR A 72 -8.07 -4.47 9.79
CA THR A 72 -8.97 -4.69 10.93
C THR A 72 -8.21 -4.82 12.26
N GLY A 73 -8.81 -4.30 13.33
CA GLY A 73 -8.23 -4.33 14.68
C GLY A 73 -6.94 -3.50 14.84
N PRO A 74 -6.10 -3.80 15.83
CA PRO A 74 -4.80 -3.15 16.01
C PRO A 74 -3.90 -3.36 14.79
N LEU A 75 -3.23 -2.30 14.35
CA LEU A 75 -2.31 -2.32 13.21
C LEU A 75 -0.86 -2.33 13.73
N ASP A 76 -0.12 -3.35 13.32
CA ASP A 76 1.33 -3.45 13.52
C ASP A 76 2.05 -3.46 12.16
N LYS A 77 3.38 -3.57 12.20
CA LYS A 77 4.22 -3.60 11.00
C LYS A 77 3.88 -4.79 10.08
N ALA A 78 3.59 -5.96 10.63
CA ALA A 78 3.30 -7.15 9.83
C ALA A 78 1.98 -7.00 9.08
N LYS A 79 0.93 -6.52 9.77
CA LYS A 79 -0.35 -6.21 9.16
C LYS A 79 -0.28 -5.09 8.12
N ALA A 80 0.57 -4.08 8.33
CA ALA A 80 0.78 -3.04 7.33
C ALA A 80 1.39 -3.59 6.04
N TRP A 81 2.36 -4.50 6.13
CA TRP A 81 2.90 -5.19 4.96
C TRP A 81 1.88 -6.13 4.31
N LEU A 82 1.08 -6.84 5.10
CA LEU A 82 -0.01 -7.68 4.60
C LEU A 82 -1.05 -6.85 3.83
N ALA A 83 -1.40 -5.66 4.33
CA ALA A 83 -2.27 -4.71 3.64
C ALA A 83 -1.63 -4.13 2.37
N ALA A 84 -0.30 -4.02 2.32
CA ALA A 84 0.42 -3.51 1.15
C ALA A 84 0.49 -4.52 -0.01
N LEU A 85 0.14 -5.80 0.18
CA LEU A 85 0.26 -6.83 -0.86
C LEU A 85 -0.54 -6.50 -2.11
N ALA A 86 -1.81 -6.09 -2.01
CA ALA A 86 -2.63 -5.80 -3.19
C ALA A 86 -2.01 -4.74 -4.13
N PRO A 87 -1.70 -3.51 -3.66
CA PRO A 87 -1.06 -2.52 -4.51
C PRO A 87 0.36 -2.90 -4.92
N LEU A 88 1.18 -3.49 -4.04
CA LEU A 88 2.59 -3.80 -4.37
C LEU A 88 2.77 -5.07 -5.23
N THR A 89 1.74 -5.90 -5.40
CA THR A 89 1.77 -7.01 -6.36
C THR A 89 1.29 -6.59 -7.74
N PHE A 90 0.47 -5.52 -7.84
CA PHE A 90 -0.06 -5.04 -9.11
C PHE A 90 0.81 -3.95 -9.75
N TRP A 91 1.02 -2.83 -9.05
CA TRP A 91 1.60 -1.62 -9.66
C TRP A 91 3.05 -1.77 -10.16
N PRO A 92 3.95 -2.51 -9.47
CA PRO A 92 5.27 -2.81 -10.02
C PRO A 92 5.21 -3.58 -11.34
N GLY A 93 4.15 -4.35 -11.57
CA GLY A 93 3.91 -5.06 -12.83
C GLY A 93 3.84 -4.13 -14.04
N LEU A 94 3.29 -2.92 -13.89
CA LEU A 94 3.26 -1.93 -14.99
C LEU A 94 4.65 -1.35 -15.30
N LEU A 95 5.51 -1.23 -14.28
CA LEU A 95 6.90 -0.80 -14.49
C LEU A 95 7.70 -1.90 -15.20
N VAL A 96 7.48 -3.16 -14.84
CA VAL A 96 8.11 -4.31 -15.51
C VAL A 96 7.59 -4.44 -16.95
N ALA A 97 6.28 -4.25 -17.15
CA ALA A 97 5.65 -4.35 -18.46
C ALA A 97 6.29 -3.41 -19.48
N TRP A 98 6.71 -2.21 -19.07
CA TRP A 98 7.40 -1.26 -19.96
C TRP A 98 8.63 -1.89 -20.66
N PHE A 99 9.31 -2.86 -20.05
CA PHE A 99 10.46 -3.52 -20.66
C PHE A 99 10.10 -4.73 -21.53
N ILE A 100 8.82 -5.07 -21.65
CA ILE A 100 8.33 -6.20 -22.45
C ILE A 100 8.01 -5.72 -23.87
N PRO A 101 8.65 -6.29 -24.91
CA PRO A 101 8.37 -5.93 -26.30
C PRO A 101 6.88 -6.11 -26.65
N GLY A 102 6.32 -5.12 -27.34
CA GLY A 102 4.92 -5.15 -27.79
C GLY A 102 3.89 -4.68 -26.76
N THR A 103 4.32 -4.18 -25.60
CA THR A 103 3.46 -3.48 -24.63
C THR A 103 3.56 -1.96 -24.81
N ASP A 104 2.63 -1.22 -24.21
CA ASP A 104 2.63 0.24 -24.26
C ASP A 104 2.28 0.87 -22.90
N VAL A 105 2.89 2.02 -22.61
CA VAL A 105 2.68 2.82 -21.40
C VAL A 105 1.47 3.76 -21.54
N TYR A 106 0.98 3.99 -22.76
CA TYR A 106 -0.20 4.80 -23.05
C TYR A 106 -1.46 3.92 -23.09
N ALA A 107 -2.47 4.28 -22.29
CA ALA A 107 -3.73 3.53 -22.25
C ALA A 107 -4.66 3.81 -23.45
N THR A 108 -4.50 4.97 -24.10
CA THR A 108 -5.25 5.37 -25.31
C THR A 108 -4.36 6.16 -26.26
N ASP A 109 -4.79 6.31 -27.52
CA ASP A 109 -4.08 7.11 -28.52
C ASP A 109 -4.07 8.60 -28.17
N GLU A 110 -5.13 9.12 -27.54
CA GLU A 110 -5.20 10.50 -27.07
C GLU A 110 -4.14 10.78 -25.99
N LEU A 111 -3.99 9.85 -25.03
CA LEU A 111 -2.93 9.94 -24.01
C LEU A 111 -1.54 9.88 -24.63
N ARG A 112 -1.37 9.09 -25.71
CA ARG A 112 -0.12 9.07 -26.48
C ARG A 112 0.16 10.41 -27.15
N GLN A 113 -0.84 11.01 -27.79
CA GLN A 113 -0.71 12.33 -28.44
C GLN A 113 -0.39 13.44 -27.43
N MET A 114 -0.94 13.35 -26.22
CA MET A 114 -0.62 14.28 -25.12
C MET A 114 0.72 13.97 -24.43
N GLY A 115 1.38 12.85 -24.74
CA GLY A 115 2.61 12.44 -24.06
C GLY A 115 2.42 12.10 -22.58
N ILE A 116 1.23 11.62 -22.18
CA ILE A 116 0.88 11.28 -20.80
C ILE A 116 0.93 9.76 -20.60
N PRO A 117 2.04 9.20 -20.05
CA PRO A 117 2.15 7.76 -19.79
C PRO A 117 1.40 7.39 -18.49
N ILE A 118 0.07 7.39 -18.55
CA ILE A 118 -0.80 7.24 -17.37
C ILE A 118 -0.48 5.98 -16.55
N ASN A 119 -0.09 4.88 -17.20
CA ASN A 119 0.24 3.61 -16.54
C ASN A 119 1.44 3.77 -15.59
N ILE A 120 2.48 4.50 -16.01
CA ILE A 120 3.67 4.76 -15.19
C ILE A 120 3.34 5.76 -14.08
N GLY A 121 2.58 6.80 -14.40
CA GLY A 121 2.14 7.80 -13.42
C GLY A 121 1.35 7.18 -12.27
N LEU A 122 0.37 6.33 -12.58
CA LEU A 122 -0.43 5.63 -11.58
C LEU A 122 0.41 4.62 -10.79
N ALA A 123 1.28 3.85 -11.47
CA ALA A 123 2.16 2.90 -10.79
C ALA A 123 3.03 3.57 -9.73
N LEU A 124 3.74 4.66 -10.10
CA LEU A 124 4.59 5.39 -9.17
C LEU A 124 3.78 6.00 -8.01
N LEU A 125 2.62 6.58 -8.30
CA LEU A 125 1.73 7.16 -7.29
C LEU A 125 1.30 6.12 -6.25
N PHE A 126 0.76 4.98 -6.68
CA PHE A 126 0.23 3.98 -5.75
C PHE A 126 1.33 3.22 -5.02
N ILE A 127 2.50 3.00 -5.64
CA ILE A 127 3.68 2.49 -4.94
C ILE A 127 4.08 3.47 -3.83
N ALA A 128 4.21 4.77 -4.15
CA ALA A 128 4.61 5.79 -3.18
C ALA A 128 3.62 5.91 -2.00
N VAL A 129 2.32 5.98 -2.27
CA VAL A 129 1.27 6.03 -1.23
C VAL A 129 1.32 4.79 -0.33
N THR A 130 1.49 3.61 -0.93
CA THR A 130 1.54 2.35 -0.18
C THR A 130 2.78 2.28 0.71
N LEU A 131 3.97 2.57 0.15
CA LEU A 131 5.22 2.56 0.89
C LEU A 131 5.22 3.62 2.00
N TRP A 132 4.56 4.76 1.79
CA TRP A 132 4.36 5.75 2.85
C TRP A 132 3.51 5.20 4.00
N GLY A 133 2.40 4.52 3.69
CA GLY A 133 1.60 3.82 4.70
C GLY A 133 2.42 2.82 5.52
N VAL A 134 3.20 1.97 4.85
CA VAL A 134 4.07 0.97 5.48
C VAL A 134 5.17 1.63 6.33
N TRP A 135 5.78 2.71 5.85
CA TRP A 135 6.79 3.45 6.59
C TRP A 135 6.23 4.08 7.88
N LEU A 136 5.03 4.66 7.82
CA LEU A 136 4.34 5.18 9.00
C LEU A 136 4.05 4.10 10.04
N ALA A 137 3.67 2.89 9.61
CA ALA A 137 3.48 1.74 10.50
C ALA A 137 4.79 1.23 11.13
N SER A 138 5.91 1.42 10.44
CA SER A 138 7.23 0.93 10.85
C SER A 138 7.99 1.93 11.74
N THR A 139 7.55 3.19 11.79
CA THR A 139 8.24 4.23 12.55
C THR A 139 7.87 4.13 14.03
N PRO A 140 8.83 3.98 14.95
CA PRO A 140 8.56 4.00 16.39
C PRO A 140 7.84 5.29 16.79
N GLY A 141 6.88 5.21 17.71
CA GLY A 141 6.39 6.40 18.40
C GLY A 141 7.54 7.00 19.21
N LYS A 142 7.64 8.33 19.32
CA LYS A 142 8.45 8.92 20.38
C LYS A 142 7.82 8.46 21.69
N THR A 143 8.37 7.42 22.31
CA THR A 143 8.13 7.16 23.71
C THR A 143 8.52 8.45 24.42
N ALA A 144 7.57 9.08 25.12
CA ALA A 144 7.92 10.07 26.12
C ALA A 144 8.97 9.40 26.99
N ARG A 145 10.21 9.88 26.90
CA ARG A 145 11.33 9.34 27.68
C ARG A 145 10.85 9.45 29.12
N SER A 146 10.56 8.32 29.75
CA SER A 146 10.06 8.30 31.11
C SER A 146 11.07 9.08 31.94
N THR A 147 10.61 10.13 32.62
CA THR A 147 11.39 10.90 33.59
C THR A 147 11.82 10.03 34.79
N ALA A 148 11.53 8.72 34.78
CA ALA A 148 12.00 7.75 35.76
C ALA A 148 13.50 7.40 35.64
N ASP A 149 14.19 7.82 34.58
CA ASP A 149 15.64 7.60 34.42
C ASP A 149 16.48 8.79 34.94
N ALA A 150 16.01 9.43 36.02
CA ALA A 150 16.83 10.35 36.78
C ALA A 150 17.92 9.52 37.51
N PRO A 151 19.21 9.78 37.29
CA PRO A 151 20.25 9.10 38.06
C PRO A 151 20.06 9.46 39.53
N ARG A 152 19.78 8.46 40.37
CA ARG A 152 19.97 8.57 41.83
C ARG A 152 21.46 8.82 42.06
N GLN A 153 21.87 10.08 42.08
CA GLN A 153 23.15 10.47 42.68
C GLN A 153 23.02 10.31 44.19
N ILE A 154 23.35 9.09 44.64
CA ILE A 154 24.17 8.76 45.80
C ILE A 154 24.35 9.94 46.78
N HIS A 155 23.45 10.02 47.76
CA HIS A 155 23.80 10.56 49.08
C HIS A 155 24.58 9.47 49.82
N ALA A 156 25.90 9.50 49.72
CA ALA A 156 26.78 8.79 50.63
C ALA A 156 28.03 9.64 50.91
N GLU A 157 28.10 10.10 52.15
CA GLU A 157 29.35 10.26 52.91
C GLU A 157 30.33 11.38 52.49
N ARG A 158 30.05 12.59 52.98
CA ARG A 158 31.09 13.44 53.58
C ARG A 158 30.71 13.77 55.02
N ARG A 159 30.97 12.82 55.92
CA ARG A 159 31.20 13.09 57.35
C ARG A 159 32.45 12.33 57.76
N THR A 160 33.62 12.93 57.50
CA THR A 160 34.85 12.84 58.28
C THR A 160 35.98 13.56 57.55
N ALA A 161 36.22 14.81 57.94
CA ALA A 161 37.55 15.41 57.90
C ALA A 161 37.57 16.44 59.04
N LEU A 162 38.22 16.03 60.13
CA LEU A 162 38.82 16.91 61.13
C LEU A 162 40.00 17.65 60.49
#